data_AF-A0A6A3KGV3-F1
#
_entry.id   AF-A0A6A3KGV3-F1
#
_cell.length_a   1.000
_cell.length_b   1.000
_cell.length_c   1.000
_cell.angle_alpha   90.00
_cell.angle_beta   90.00
_cell.angle_gamma   90.00
#
_symmetry.space_group_name_H-M   'P 1'
#
loop_
_entity.id
_entity.type
_entity.pdbx_description
1 polymer ?
#
loop_
_entity_poly.entity_id
_entity_poly.type
_entity_poly.pdbx_seq_one_letter_code
_entity_poly.pdbx_strand_id
1 'polypeptide(L)'
;MEVLTNVSSPQQLPAESESESGRWVTTQRRLLIVWLIMGVLPFCLQTRSYLQFVKPHKIPEVLVVPPDLPKETANLTEVCPVMALVLAGVWWNFEATHYYKADQGIVCHAVVPQYNSHGNYFIGRSRTTPYHTTPSSCANDSYPFEQYLYHGSIGYYSFYEGEVGTYCAKSKTAYIVVEVLGSYDINGSFLAKDTGSTNTRGSYWYIIIGKYAAVCPRCDELPKGCDPRVDRGRNHGRLVSYHRPRWLESPSPVRFARV
;
A
#
# COMPACT_ATOMS: atom_id res chain seq x y z
N MET A 1 59.83 -29.71 -65.35
CA MET A 1 58.57 -29.02 -65.68
C MET A 1 57.56 -30.12 -65.94
N GLU A 2 56.76 -30.47 -64.93
CA GLU A 2 55.37 -29.97 -64.76
C GLU A 2 54.41 -30.78 -65.65
N VAL A 3 53.29 -31.37 -65.23
CA VAL A 3 52.57 -31.55 -63.96
C VAL A 3 51.77 -32.85 -64.16
N LEU A 4 51.83 -33.81 -63.22
CA LEU A 4 50.85 -34.90 -63.15
C LEU A 4 49.65 -34.38 -62.33
N THR A 5 48.54 -34.05 -63.00
CA THR A 5 47.28 -33.74 -62.31
C THR A 5 46.63 -35.04 -61.86
N ASN A 6 46.91 -35.44 -60.62
CA ASN A 6 46.20 -36.52 -59.95
C ASN A 6 44.87 -35.96 -59.42
N VAL A 7 43.75 -36.39 -60.01
CA VAL A 7 42.41 -36.07 -59.51
C VAL A 7 42.08 -37.06 -58.40
N SER A 8 42.19 -36.63 -57.14
CA SER A 8 41.57 -37.29 -56.00
C SER A 8 40.43 -36.41 -55.48
N SER A 9 39.19 -36.88 -55.65
CA SER A 9 38.02 -36.29 -55.01
C SER A 9 38.00 -36.59 -53.51
N PRO A 10 37.37 -35.74 -52.68
CA PRO A 10 37.53 -35.76 -51.24
C PRO A 10 36.85 -36.98 -50.61
N GLN A 11 37.51 -37.60 -49.62
CA GLN A 11 36.86 -38.50 -48.67
C GLN A 11 35.73 -37.76 -47.97
N GLN A 12 34.50 -38.24 -48.16
CA GLN A 12 33.34 -37.78 -47.43
C GLN A 12 33.44 -38.29 -45.99
N LEU A 13 33.78 -37.41 -45.06
CA LEU A 13 33.65 -37.65 -43.62
C LEU A 13 32.19 -38.04 -43.33
N PRO A 14 31.93 -39.04 -42.46
CA PRO A 14 30.58 -39.37 -42.07
C PRO A 14 29.96 -38.16 -41.38
N ALA A 15 28.73 -37.83 -41.78
CA ALA A 15 27.94 -36.80 -41.15
C ALA A 15 27.93 -37.02 -39.64
N GLU A 16 28.42 -36.03 -38.91
CA GLU A 16 28.21 -35.93 -37.48
C GLU A 16 26.69 -35.86 -37.30
N SER A 17 26.08 -36.97 -36.92
CA SER A 17 24.70 -36.97 -36.46
C SER A 17 24.72 -36.26 -35.11
N GLU A 18 24.60 -34.92 -35.15
CA GLU A 18 24.08 -34.20 -34.01
C GLU A 18 22.71 -34.81 -33.72
N SER A 19 22.72 -35.70 -32.74
CA SER A 19 21.54 -36.21 -32.09
C SER A 19 20.69 -35.01 -31.70
N GLU A 20 19.64 -34.75 -32.47
CA GLU A 20 18.63 -33.71 -32.25
C GLU A 20 17.75 -34.06 -31.02
N SER A 21 18.32 -34.72 -30.02
CA SER A 21 17.69 -35.12 -28.77
C SER A 21 18.02 -34.10 -27.68
N GLY A 22 17.52 -32.87 -27.84
CA GLY A 22 17.80 -31.83 -26.83
C GLY A 22 16.86 -30.63 -26.77
N ARG A 23 15.84 -30.50 -27.62
CA ARG A 23 15.01 -29.28 -27.64
C ARG A 23 13.51 -29.55 -27.60
N TRP A 24 13.06 -30.11 -26.47
CA TRP A 24 11.65 -30.44 -26.18
C TRP A 24 10.68 -29.25 -26.08
N VAL A 25 11.13 -28.00 -26.28
CA VAL A 25 10.28 -26.81 -26.23
C VAL A 25 10.61 -25.86 -27.39
N THR A 26 9.64 -25.66 -28.29
CA THR A 26 9.75 -24.69 -29.39
C THR A 26 9.85 -23.26 -28.86
N THR A 27 10.48 -22.35 -29.62
CA THR A 27 10.60 -20.93 -29.25
C THR A 27 9.23 -20.31 -28.96
N GLN A 28 8.21 -20.66 -29.74
CA GLN A 28 6.83 -20.22 -29.52
C GLN A 28 6.28 -20.65 -28.15
N ARG A 29 6.54 -21.90 -27.74
CA ARG A 29 6.15 -22.39 -26.41
C ARG A 29 6.91 -21.67 -25.30
N ARG A 30 8.19 -21.35 -25.49
CA ARG A 30 8.97 -20.57 -24.52
C ARG A 30 8.39 -19.16 -24.35
N LEU A 31 8.06 -18.48 -25.45
CA LEU A 31 7.45 -17.15 -25.41
C LEU A 31 6.07 -17.17 -24.75
N LEU A 32 5.26 -18.20 -25.00
CA LEU A 32 3.97 -18.38 -24.34
C LEU A 32 4.12 -18.56 -22.82
N ILE A 33 5.08 -19.39 -22.38
CA ILE A 33 5.38 -19.60 -20.96
C ILE A 33 5.80 -18.28 -20.30
N VAL A 34 6.70 -17.51 -20.95
CA VAL A 34 7.12 -16.20 -20.44
C VAL A 34 5.94 -15.24 -20.34
N TRP A 35 5.07 -15.18 -21.35
CA TRP A 35 3.88 -14.33 -21.31
C TRP A 35 2.89 -14.73 -20.20
N LEU A 36 2.69 -16.03 -19.98
CA LEU A 36 1.85 -16.52 -18.87
C LEU A 36 2.43 -16.15 -17.50
N ILE A 37 3.74 -16.32 -17.31
CA ILE A 37 4.42 -16.09 -16.03
C ILE A 37 4.63 -14.60 -15.73
N MET A 38 4.99 -13.80 -16.73
CA MET A 38 5.33 -12.38 -16.55
C MET A 38 4.16 -11.44 -16.85
N GLY A 39 3.16 -11.89 -17.59
CA GLY A 39 1.97 -11.10 -17.94
C GLY A 39 0.74 -11.56 -17.17
N VAL A 40 0.24 -12.76 -17.50
CA VAL A 40 -1.06 -13.23 -16.99
C VAL A 40 -1.05 -13.44 -15.48
N LEU A 41 -0.04 -14.14 -14.94
CA LEU A 41 0.03 -14.43 -13.51
C LEU A 41 0.10 -13.13 -12.66
N PRO A 42 0.99 -12.16 -12.92
CA PRO A 42 1.00 -10.88 -12.22
C PRO A 42 -0.31 -10.11 -12.35
N PHE A 43 -0.93 -10.12 -13.53
CA PHE A 43 -2.23 -9.48 -13.74
C PHE A 43 -3.34 -10.10 -12.88
N CYS A 44 -3.41 -11.44 -12.81
CA CYS A 44 -4.36 -12.15 -11.95
C CYS A 44 -4.11 -11.83 -10.47
N LEU A 45 -2.84 -11.79 -10.04
CA LEU A 45 -2.48 -11.43 -8.66
C LEU A 45 -2.85 -9.97 -8.35
N GLN A 46 -2.55 -9.04 -9.25
CA GLN A 46 -2.91 -7.63 -9.11
C GLN A 46 -4.43 -7.46 -9.02
N THR A 47 -5.19 -8.15 -9.88
CA THR A 47 -6.66 -8.13 -9.86
C THR A 47 -7.19 -8.69 -8.56
N ARG A 48 -6.64 -9.80 -8.06
CA ARG A 48 -7.01 -10.38 -6.76
C ARG A 48 -6.75 -9.40 -5.62
N SER A 49 -5.56 -8.80 -5.57
CA SER A 49 -5.21 -7.80 -4.55
C SER A 49 -6.13 -6.59 -4.61
N TYR A 50 -6.44 -6.12 -5.82
CA TYR A 50 -7.36 -5.02 -6.03
C TYR A 50 -8.78 -5.34 -5.56
N LEU A 51 -9.28 -6.55 -5.84
CA LEU A 51 -10.58 -7.00 -5.36
C LEU A 51 -10.65 -7.07 -3.83
N GLN A 52 -9.56 -7.45 -3.16
CA GLN A 52 -9.48 -7.36 -1.69
C GLN A 52 -9.52 -5.91 -1.22
N PHE A 53 -8.78 -5.02 -1.89
CA PHE A 53 -8.70 -3.60 -1.54
C PHE A 53 -10.04 -2.84 -1.71
N VAL A 54 -10.84 -3.17 -2.72
CA VAL A 54 -12.16 -2.54 -2.95
C VAL A 54 -13.30 -3.27 -2.24
N LYS A 55 -13.03 -4.40 -1.59
CA LYS A 55 -14.04 -5.13 -0.83
C LYS A 55 -14.47 -4.25 0.35
N PRO A 56 -15.79 -4.07 0.58
CA PRO A 56 -16.25 -3.37 1.76
C PRO A 56 -15.75 -4.03 3.05
N HIS A 57 -15.33 -3.22 4.01
CA HIS A 57 -14.75 -3.63 5.28
C HIS A 57 -15.57 -3.14 6.46
N LYS A 58 -15.31 -3.72 7.64
CA LYS A 58 -15.92 -3.32 8.91
C LYS A 58 -14.82 -2.98 9.89
N ILE A 59 -15.03 -1.91 10.67
CA ILE A 59 -14.16 -1.55 11.77
C ILE A 59 -14.58 -2.39 12.99
N PRO A 60 -13.64 -3.02 13.71
CA PRO A 60 -13.94 -3.70 14.97
C PRO A 60 -14.68 -2.78 15.94
N GLU A 61 -15.74 -3.26 16.57
CA GLU A 61 -16.61 -2.45 17.44
C GLU A 61 -15.85 -1.82 18.61
N VAL A 62 -14.82 -2.51 19.12
CA VAL A 62 -13.95 -2.02 20.20
C VAL A 62 -13.22 -0.72 19.83
N LEU A 63 -13.00 -0.47 18.53
CA LEU A 63 -12.32 0.71 18.00
C LEU A 63 -13.28 1.84 17.59
N VAL A 64 -14.59 1.58 17.61
CA VAL A 64 -15.61 2.57 17.28
C VAL A 64 -15.95 3.39 18.52
N VAL A 65 -15.93 4.71 18.35
CA VAL A 65 -16.22 5.68 19.39
C VAL A 65 -17.57 6.36 19.10
N PRO A 66 -18.53 6.31 20.05
CA PRO A 66 -19.78 7.06 19.96
C PRO A 66 -19.54 8.57 19.74
N PRO A 67 -20.35 9.23 18.88
CA PRO A 67 -20.11 10.62 18.47
C PRO A 67 -20.31 11.65 19.60
N ASP A 68 -20.97 11.28 20.69
CA ASP A 68 -21.30 12.10 21.85
C ASP A 68 -20.20 12.10 22.92
N LEU A 69 -19.19 11.22 22.81
CA LEU A 69 -18.10 11.17 23.78
C LEU A 69 -17.12 12.35 23.61
N PRO A 70 -16.75 13.04 24.70
CA PRO A 70 -15.80 14.13 24.64
C PRO A 70 -14.38 13.62 24.34
N LYS A 71 -13.62 14.44 23.61
CA LYS A 71 -12.19 14.22 23.39
C LYS A 71 -11.41 14.61 24.64
N GLU A 72 -10.57 13.71 25.10
CA GLU A 72 -9.72 13.92 26.27
C GLU A 72 -8.24 13.95 25.85
N THR A 73 -7.47 14.84 26.47
CA THR A 73 -6.02 15.02 26.18
C THR A 73 -5.15 15.00 27.43
N ALA A 74 -5.76 14.93 28.61
CA ALA A 74 -5.04 14.92 29.88
C ALA A 74 -4.24 13.62 30.08
N ASN A 75 -2.98 13.74 30.49
CA ASN A 75 -2.06 12.62 30.77
C ASN A 75 -1.96 11.62 29.61
N LEU A 76 -1.93 12.13 28.38
CA LEU A 76 -2.05 11.32 27.18
C LEU A 76 -1.01 10.19 27.09
N THR A 77 0.24 10.45 27.47
CA THR A 77 1.31 9.43 27.42
C THR A 77 1.19 8.34 28.49
N GLU A 78 0.39 8.57 29.53
CA GLU A 78 0.07 7.57 30.55
C GLU A 78 -1.14 6.73 30.15
N VAL A 79 -2.15 7.39 29.58
CA VAL A 79 -3.43 6.76 29.16
C VAL A 79 -3.29 6.02 27.83
N CYS A 80 -2.53 6.59 26.90
CA CYS A 80 -2.31 6.11 25.54
C CYS A 80 -0.80 5.93 25.32
N PRO A 81 -0.20 4.87 25.91
CA PRO A 81 1.25 4.78 26.10
C PRO A 81 2.04 4.34 24.86
N VAL A 82 1.37 4.08 23.73
CA VAL A 82 2.03 3.61 22.50
C VAL A 82 2.82 4.74 21.85
N MET A 83 4.10 4.50 21.64
CA MET A 83 5.04 5.48 21.05
C MET A 83 5.56 5.07 19.68
N ALA A 84 5.36 3.80 19.30
CA ALA A 84 5.85 3.26 18.05
C ALA A 84 5.04 2.05 17.62
N LEU A 85 5.08 1.80 16.31
CA LEU A 85 4.47 0.65 15.67
C LEU A 85 5.54 -0.08 14.86
N VAL A 86 5.53 -1.41 14.90
CA VAL A 86 6.31 -2.25 14.01
C VAL A 86 5.35 -3.06 13.16
N LEU A 87 5.31 -2.72 11.87
CA LEU A 87 4.48 -3.37 10.86
C LEU A 87 5.37 -3.92 9.75
N ALA A 88 5.20 -5.21 9.42
CA ALA A 88 6.01 -5.90 8.41
C ALA A 88 7.54 -5.76 8.62
N GLY A 89 7.98 -5.69 9.88
CA GLY A 89 9.40 -5.52 10.25
C GLY A 89 9.93 -4.10 10.09
N VAL A 90 9.11 -3.14 9.68
CA VAL A 90 9.46 -1.72 9.57
C VAL A 90 8.96 -0.98 10.80
N TRP A 91 9.75 -0.03 11.29
CA TRP A 91 9.40 0.82 12.43
C TRP A 91 8.75 2.12 11.94
N TRP A 92 7.64 2.49 12.57
CA TRP A 92 6.80 3.63 12.19
C TRP A 92 6.65 4.61 13.35
N ASN A 93 6.78 5.91 13.07
CA ASN A 93 6.44 6.97 14.02
C ASN A 93 4.94 6.91 14.32
N PHE A 94 4.58 6.82 15.61
CA PHE A 94 3.20 6.69 16.04
C PHE A 94 2.95 7.62 17.23
N GLU A 95 1.91 8.43 17.15
CA GLU A 95 1.60 9.41 18.19
C GLU A 95 0.11 9.43 18.50
N ALA A 96 -0.24 9.20 19.77
CA ALA A 96 -1.58 9.44 20.25
C ALA A 96 -1.84 10.95 20.32
N THR A 97 -3.02 11.40 19.91
CA THR A 97 -3.39 12.83 19.93
C THR A 97 -4.47 13.15 20.96
N HIS A 98 -5.38 12.20 21.19
CA HIS A 98 -6.46 12.28 22.18
C HIS A 98 -7.00 10.88 22.45
N TYR A 99 -7.87 10.77 23.44
CA TYR A 99 -8.58 9.54 23.75
C TYR A 99 -10.03 9.80 24.11
N TYR A 100 -10.78 8.71 24.17
CA TYR A 100 -12.17 8.67 24.56
C TYR A 100 -12.35 7.63 25.66
N LYS A 101 -13.18 7.97 26.65
CA LYS A 101 -13.63 7.03 27.67
C LYS A 101 -14.92 6.38 27.17
N ALA A 102 -14.79 5.27 26.46
CA ALA A 102 -15.92 4.50 25.93
C ALA A 102 -16.27 3.35 26.88
N ASP A 103 -17.44 2.72 26.67
CA ASP A 103 -17.92 1.63 27.52
C ASP A 103 -16.98 0.41 27.50
N GLN A 104 -16.37 0.12 26.34
CA GLN A 104 -15.36 -0.93 26.19
C GLN A 104 -14.01 -0.59 26.86
N GLY A 105 -13.79 0.68 27.23
CA GLY A 105 -12.56 1.17 27.83
C GLY A 105 -12.01 2.40 27.13
N ILE A 106 -10.70 2.61 27.28
CA ILE A 106 -10.02 3.74 26.66
C ILE A 106 -9.75 3.41 25.20
N VAL A 107 -10.31 4.22 24.31
CA VAL A 107 -10.01 4.19 22.87
C VAL A 107 -9.15 5.41 22.55
N CYS A 108 -7.96 5.18 22.04
CA CYS A 108 -7.01 6.24 21.73
C CYS A 108 -7.05 6.55 20.23
N HIS A 109 -7.03 7.83 19.86
CA HIS A 109 -6.84 8.24 18.48
C HIS A 109 -5.36 8.52 18.22
N ALA A 110 -4.82 7.91 17.19
CA ALA A 110 -3.43 8.07 16.79
C ALA A 110 -3.27 8.61 15.39
N VAL A 111 -2.11 9.21 15.18
CA VAL A 111 -1.62 9.63 13.88
C VAL A 111 -0.28 8.98 13.61
N VAL A 112 -0.06 8.72 12.32
CA VAL A 112 1.25 8.38 11.77
C VAL A 112 1.64 9.52 10.83
N PRO A 113 2.33 10.56 11.34
CA PRO A 113 2.51 11.81 10.59
C PRO A 113 3.25 11.63 9.26
N GLN A 114 4.19 10.68 9.21
CA GLN A 114 4.99 10.37 8.02
C GLN A 114 4.13 9.92 6.82
N TYR A 115 2.97 9.32 7.11
CA TYR A 115 2.10 8.69 6.11
C TYR A 115 0.73 9.36 6.05
N ASN A 116 0.51 10.45 6.80
CA ASN A 116 -0.80 11.11 6.90
C ASN A 116 -1.92 10.08 7.20
N SER A 117 -1.64 9.17 8.13
CA SER A 117 -2.59 8.16 8.57
C SER A 117 -3.22 8.54 9.89
N HIS A 118 -4.51 8.27 10.01
CA HIS A 118 -5.32 8.55 11.20
C HIS A 118 -6.17 7.35 11.54
N GLY A 119 -6.39 7.11 12.82
CA GLY A 119 -7.38 6.14 13.25
C GLY A 119 -7.32 5.87 14.75
N ASN A 120 -8.03 4.84 15.18
CA ASN A 120 -8.17 4.51 16.58
C ASN A 120 -7.46 3.20 16.89
N TYR A 121 -6.98 3.09 18.13
CA TYR A 121 -6.44 1.87 18.67
C TYR A 121 -6.97 1.59 20.07
N PHE A 122 -6.90 0.31 20.45
CA PHE A 122 -7.30 -0.18 21.75
C PHE A 122 -6.26 -1.17 22.27
N ILE A 123 -5.94 -1.05 23.57
CA ILE A 123 -5.04 -1.97 24.28
C ILE A 123 -5.88 -2.79 25.27
N GLY A 124 -5.81 -4.12 25.14
CA GLY A 124 -6.45 -5.04 26.07
C GLY A 124 -5.85 -4.96 27.48
N ARG A 125 -6.67 -5.17 28.51
CA ARG A 125 -6.25 -5.04 29.91
C ARG A 125 -5.43 -6.21 30.43
N SER A 126 -5.64 -7.41 29.88
CA SER A 126 -5.02 -8.64 30.33
C SER A 126 -3.87 -9.02 29.40
N ARG A 127 -2.78 -9.53 29.98
CA ARG A 127 -1.65 -10.05 29.20
C ARG A 127 -2.10 -11.18 28.29
N THR A 128 -1.48 -11.27 27.12
CA THR A 128 -1.76 -12.29 26.11
C THR A 128 -0.47 -12.89 25.58
N THR A 129 -0.59 -14.00 24.84
CA THR A 129 0.52 -14.55 24.09
C THR A 129 1.00 -13.52 23.05
N PRO A 130 2.30 -13.17 23.03
CA PRO A 130 2.86 -12.23 22.08
C PRO A 130 2.59 -12.66 20.64
N TYR A 131 2.37 -11.68 19.76
CA TYR A 131 2.29 -11.95 18.33
C TYR A 131 3.64 -12.46 17.81
N HIS A 132 3.64 -13.25 16.73
CA HIS A 132 4.88 -13.86 16.19
C HIS A 132 5.93 -12.83 15.69
N THR A 133 5.52 -11.59 15.46
CA THR A 133 6.39 -10.45 15.11
C THR A 133 6.99 -9.74 16.34
N THR A 134 6.53 -10.09 17.54
CA THR A 134 6.96 -9.48 18.81
C THR A 134 8.28 -10.08 19.28
N PRO A 135 9.26 -9.27 19.72
CA PRO A 135 10.53 -9.77 20.21
C PRO A 135 10.36 -10.57 21.51
N SER A 136 11.21 -11.57 21.71
CA SER A 136 11.20 -12.43 22.89
C SER A 136 11.38 -11.67 24.22
N SER A 137 12.00 -10.49 24.20
CA SER A 137 12.13 -9.62 25.38
C SER A 137 10.78 -9.14 25.95
N CYS A 138 9.74 -9.12 25.12
CA CYS A 138 8.38 -8.74 25.44
C CYS A 138 7.45 -9.94 25.75
N ALA A 139 8.00 -11.17 25.82
CA ALA A 139 7.20 -12.39 25.90
C ALA A 139 6.20 -12.43 27.07
N ASN A 140 6.61 -11.87 28.22
CA ASN A 140 5.83 -11.86 29.46
C ASN A 140 5.15 -10.51 29.74
N ASP A 141 5.18 -9.58 28.79
CA ASP A 141 4.66 -8.23 28.97
C ASP A 141 4.00 -7.69 27.69
N SER A 142 3.21 -8.56 27.07
CA SER A 142 2.45 -8.31 25.85
C SER A 142 0.97 -8.24 26.15
N TYR A 143 0.29 -7.25 25.59
CA TYR A 143 -1.15 -7.01 25.72
C TYR A 143 -1.81 -7.04 24.35
N PRO A 144 -3.07 -7.52 24.21
CA PRO A 144 -3.79 -7.47 22.95
C PRO A 144 -3.82 -6.05 22.41
N PHE A 145 -3.60 -5.91 21.11
CA PHE A 145 -3.60 -4.62 20.44
C PHE A 145 -4.41 -4.72 19.16
N GLU A 146 -5.39 -3.84 19.02
CA GLU A 146 -6.18 -3.68 17.81
C GLU A 146 -6.11 -2.22 17.38
N GLN A 147 -5.98 -1.99 16.09
CA GLN A 147 -6.08 -0.66 15.52
C GLN A 147 -6.70 -0.68 14.15
N TYR A 148 -7.19 0.48 13.74
CA TYR A 148 -7.33 0.76 12.33
C TYR A 148 -6.63 2.06 11.99
N LEU A 149 -6.11 2.11 10.78
CA LEU A 149 -5.61 3.34 10.18
C LEU A 149 -6.30 3.55 8.84
N TYR A 150 -6.58 4.81 8.56
CA TYR A 150 -6.86 5.28 7.22
C TYR A 150 -5.70 6.14 6.77
N HIS A 151 -5.00 5.71 5.73
CA HIS A 151 -3.96 6.50 5.06
C HIS A 151 -4.62 7.45 4.06
N GLY A 152 -4.46 8.77 4.25
CA GLY A 152 -4.98 9.75 3.29
C GLY A 152 -4.32 9.57 1.93
N SER A 153 -5.12 9.44 0.86
CA SER A 153 -4.63 9.31 -0.52
C SER A 153 -4.85 10.61 -1.31
N ILE A 154 -4.66 10.57 -2.63
CA ILE A 154 -4.93 11.69 -3.53
C ILE A 154 -6.44 11.95 -3.58
N GLY A 155 -6.85 13.19 -3.35
CA GLY A 155 -8.25 13.62 -3.42
C GLY A 155 -9.03 13.36 -2.13
N TYR A 156 -10.22 12.76 -2.22
CA TYR A 156 -11.14 12.54 -1.11
C TYR A 156 -11.15 11.10 -0.58
N TYR A 157 -10.11 10.31 -0.87
CA TYR A 157 -10.10 8.86 -0.63
C TYR A 157 -9.00 8.44 0.34
N SER A 158 -9.21 7.33 1.05
CA SER A 158 -8.22 6.75 1.96
C SER A 158 -8.13 5.23 1.84
N PHE A 159 -6.92 4.72 2.12
CA PHE A 159 -6.65 3.29 2.27
C PHE A 159 -6.95 2.88 3.71
N TYR A 160 -7.74 1.83 3.90
CA TYR A 160 -8.02 1.26 5.20
C TYR A 160 -7.05 0.13 5.51
N GLU A 161 -6.50 0.15 6.72
CA GLU A 161 -5.70 -0.90 7.31
C GLU A 161 -6.35 -1.27 8.65
N GLY A 162 -6.85 -2.50 8.74
CA GLY A 162 -7.31 -3.12 9.98
C GLY A 162 -6.20 -4.02 10.50
N GLU A 163 -5.69 -3.72 11.68
CA GLU A 163 -4.44 -4.25 12.17
C GLU A 163 -4.61 -4.85 13.57
N VAL A 164 -3.97 -5.99 13.77
CA VAL A 164 -4.00 -6.74 15.03
C VAL A 164 -2.59 -7.10 15.45
N GLY A 165 -2.39 -7.27 16.75
CA GLY A 165 -1.10 -7.71 17.27
C GLY A 165 -1.01 -7.60 18.78
N THR A 166 0.19 -7.28 19.25
CA THR A 166 0.45 -7.10 20.67
C THR A 166 1.26 -5.86 20.99
N TYR A 167 0.83 -5.14 22.02
CA TYR A 167 1.55 -4.02 22.61
C TYR A 167 2.52 -4.52 23.69
N CYS A 168 3.79 -4.12 23.60
CA CYS A 168 4.79 -4.38 24.62
C CYS A 168 4.96 -3.17 25.54
N ALA A 169 4.61 -3.32 26.82
CA ALA A 169 4.68 -2.20 27.76
C ALA A 169 6.12 -1.80 28.12
N LYS A 170 7.09 -2.74 28.09
CA LYS A 170 8.52 -2.43 28.28
C LYS A 170 9.08 -1.47 27.24
N SER A 171 8.79 -1.70 25.96
CA SER A 171 9.32 -0.90 24.84
C SER A 171 8.34 0.16 24.34
N LYS A 172 7.13 0.21 24.91
CA LYS A 172 6.04 1.10 24.48
C LYS A 172 5.74 1.02 22.97
N THR A 173 5.92 -0.18 22.41
CA THR A 173 5.82 -0.43 20.97
C THR A 173 4.74 -1.48 20.69
N ALA A 174 3.90 -1.21 19.71
CA ALA A 174 2.94 -2.17 19.18
C ALA A 174 3.55 -2.97 18.02
N TYR A 175 3.54 -4.30 18.13
CA TYR A 175 4.02 -5.23 17.11
C TYR A 175 2.80 -5.88 16.46
N ILE A 176 2.60 -5.60 15.18
CA ILE A 176 1.32 -5.82 14.54
C ILE A 176 1.44 -6.41 13.14
N VAL A 177 0.32 -6.88 12.63
CA VAL A 177 0.14 -7.28 11.24
C VAL A 177 -1.17 -6.69 10.71
N VAL A 178 -1.22 -6.49 9.39
CA VAL A 178 -2.47 -6.15 8.70
C VAL A 178 -3.30 -7.42 8.56
N GLU A 179 -4.52 -7.38 9.11
CA GLU A 179 -5.51 -8.45 8.96
C GLU A 179 -6.47 -8.14 7.81
N VAL A 180 -6.86 -6.87 7.66
CA VAL A 180 -7.84 -6.43 6.67
C VAL A 180 -7.33 -5.21 5.94
N LEU A 181 -7.46 -5.22 4.61
CA LEU A 181 -7.28 -4.05 3.76
C LEU A 181 -8.62 -3.63 3.18
N GLY A 182 -8.77 -2.33 2.96
CA GLY A 182 -9.98 -1.78 2.36
C GLY A 182 -9.77 -0.36 1.85
N SER A 183 -10.86 0.29 1.48
CA SER A 183 -10.86 1.67 1.01
C SER A 183 -12.11 2.39 1.43
N TYR A 184 -12.01 3.70 1.66
CA TYR A 184 -13.16 4.51 2.00
C TYR A 184 -13.05 5.93 1.43
N ASP A 185 -14.20 6.53 1.14
CA ASP A 185 -14.30 7.87 0.55
C ASP A 185 -14.23 8.94 1.67
N ILE A 186 -13.08 9.03 2.35
CA ILE A 186 -12.80 10.03 3.40
C ILE A 186 -11.38 10.59 3.28
N ASN A 187 -11.19 11.90 3.53
CA ASN A 187 -9.87 12.51 3.65
C ASN A 187 -9.89 13.81 4.48
N GLY A 188 -8.72 14.40 4.71
CA GLY A 188 -8.54 15.72 5.31
C GLY A 188 -9.08 15.81 6.74
N SER A 189 -9.82 16.89 7.02
CA SER A 189 -10.34 17.14 8.37
C SER A 189 -11.41 16.14 8.82
N PHE A 190 -12.14 15.51 7.88
CA PHE A 190 -13.08 14.44 8.20
C PHE A 190 -12.35 13.19 8.66
N LEU A 191 -11.25 12.84 7.99
CA LEU A 191 -10.39 11.72 8.36
C LEU A 191 -9.79 11.93 9.77
N ALA A 192 -9.27 13.12 10.06
CA ALA A 192 -8.71 13.45 11.38
C ALA A 192 -9.76 13.48 12.51
N LYS A 193 -11.05 13.47 12.17
CA LYS A 193 -12.17 13.46 13.13
C LYS A 193 -12.96 12.15 13.09
N ASP A 194 -12.54 11.17 12.28
CA ASP A 194 -13.27 9.91 12.16
C ASP A 194 -13.17 9.12 13.45
N THR A 195 -14.33 8.79 14.00
CA THR A 195 -14.48 7.98 15.22
C THR A 195 -14.82 6.52 14.90
N GLY A 196 -14.83 6.14 13.63
CA GLY A 196 -15.26 4.81 13.20
C GLY A 196 -16.78 4.69 13.10
N SER A 197 -17.25 3.53 12.66
CA SER A 197 -18.68 3.19 12.60
C SER A 197 -18.82 1.68 12.53
N THR A 198 -19.91 1.17 13.12
CA THR A 198 -20.31 -0.23 13.03
C THR A 198 -20.90 -0.61 11.67
N ASN A 199 -21.22 0.39 10.84
CA ASN A 199 -21.66 0.17 9.46
C ASN A 199 -20.51 -0.34 8.59
N THR A 200 -20.84 -1.19 7.62
CA THR A 200 -19.89 -1.57 6.58
C THR A 200 -19.48 -0.33 5.77
N ARG A 201 -18.16 -0.16 5.58
CA ARG A 201 -17.56 0.94 4.84
C ARG A 201 -16.92 0.43 3.55
N GLY A 202 -16.85 1.28 2.53
CA GLY A 202 -16.26 0.95 1.24
C GLY A 202 -16.16 2.18 0.35
N SER A 203 -15.23 2.18 -0.60
CA SER A 203 -15.08 3.27 -1.57
C SER A 203 -15.87 3.00 -2.84
N TYR A 204 -16.87 3.84 -3.13
CA TYR A 204 -17.57 3.76 -4.41
C TYR A 204 -16.66 4.18 -5.54
N TRP A 205 -15.77 5.14 -5.30
CA TRP A 205 -14.83 5.61 -6.29
C TRP A 205 -13.89 4.51 -6.79
N TYR A 206 -13.21 3.82 -5.87
CA TYR A 206 -12.34 2.71 -6.27
C TYR A 206 -13.15 1.56 -6.87
N ILE A 207 -14.35 1.23 -6.37
CA ILE A 207 -15.20 0.22 -7.00
C ILE A 207 -15.53 0.58 -8.46
N ILE A 208 -15.87 1.85 -8.74
CA ILE A 208 -16.31 2.30 -10.06
C ILE A 208 -15.12 2.45 -11.01
N ILE A 209 -14.06 3.16 -10.62
CA ILE A 209 -12.86 3.30 -11.47
C ILE A 209 -12.18 1.97 -11.70
N GLY A 210 -12.10 1.11 -10.69
CA GLY A 210 -11.55 -0.23 -10.82
C GLY A 210 -12.27 -1.07 -11.87
N LYS A 211 -13.60 -0.97 -11.91
CA LYS A 211 -14.41 -1.60 -12.97
C LYS A 211 -14.06 -1.05 -14.35
N TYR A 212 -13.96 0.27 -14.51
CA TYR A 212 -13.61 0.86 -15.81
C TYR A 212 -12.16 0.60 -16.22
N ALA A 213 -11.22 0.57 -15.28
CA ALA A 213 -9.81 0.25 -15.52
C ALA A 213 -9.59 -1.24 -15.86
N ALA A 214 -10.34 -2.15 -15.22
CA ALA A 214 -10.27 -3.59 -15.53
C ALA A 214 -10.98 -3.97 -16.85
N VAL A 215 -11.94 -3.15 -17.31
CA VAL A 215 -12.71 -3.37 -18.55
C VAL A 215 -12.10 -2.66 -19.77
N CYS A 216 -11.05 -1.84 -19.58
CA CYS A 216 -10.40 -1.14 -20.70
C CYS A 216 -9.01 -1.72 -21.03
N PRO A 217 -8.92 -2.78 -21.86
CA PRO A 217 -7.65 -3.19 -22.45
C PRO A 217 -7.24 -2.31 -23.65
N ARG A 218 -7.94 -1.20 -23.92
CA ARG A 218 -7.68 -0.32 -25.06
C ARG A 218 -7.21 1.06 -24.58
N CYS A 219 -5.90 1.18 -24.34
CA CYS A 219 -5.22 2.48 -24.29
C CYS A 219 -4.95 3.07 -25.68
N ASP A 220 -5.70 2.67 -26.72
CA ASP A 220 -5.45 3.10 -28.12
C ASP A 220 -6.50 4.07 -28.69
N GLU A 221 -7.48 4.50 -27.89
CA GLU A 221 -8.42 5.56 -28.31
C GLU A 221 -8.27 6.79 -27.41
N LEU A 222 -7.10 7.42 -27.50
CA LEU A 222 -7.04 8.87 -27.31
C LEU A 222 -7.97 9.51 -28.36
N PRO A 223 -8.77 10.53 -27.99
CA PRO A 223 -9.59 11.25 -28.96
C PRO A 223 -8.69 11.76 -30.07
N LYS A 224 -9.04 11.42 -31.32
CA LYS A 224 -8.34 11.83 -32.54
C LYS A 224 -8.13 13.35 -32.51
N GLY A 225 -6.89 13.77 -32.29
CA GLY A 225 -6.55 15.18 -32.18
C GLY A 225 -5.07 15.52 -32.00
N CYS A 226 -4.21 14.54 -31.67
CA CYS A 226 -2.77 14.77 -31.55
C CYS A 226 -2.00 13.98 -32.62
N ASP A 227 -1.83 14.57 -33.81
CA ASP A 227 -0.83 14.13 -34.79
C ASP A 227 0.55 14.73 -34.42
N PRO A 228 1.58 13.93 -34.11
CA PRO A 228 2.91 14.43 -33.78
C PRO A 228 3.77 14.71 -35.03
N ARG A 229 3.20 15.38 -36.04
CA ARG A 229 3.95 15.97 -37.14
C ARG A 229 3.49 17.41 -37.32
N VAL A 230 4.45 18.35 -37.34
CA VAL A 230 4.32 19.82 -37.21
C VAL A 230 4.40 20.20 -35.73
N ASP A 231 5.52 20.64 -35.16
CA ASP A 231 6.39 21.72 -35.59
C ASP A 231 7.86 21.42 -35.25
N ARG A 232 8.67 21.23 -36.29
CA ARG A 232 10.14 21.39 -36.18
C ARG A 232 10.47 22.77 -36.75
N GLY A 233 10.30 23.81 -35.94
CA GLY A 233 10.67 25.15 -36.38
C GLY A 233 10.22 26.28 -35.48
N ARG A 234 11.16 26.75 -34.64
CA ARG A 234 11.39 28.19 -34.41
C ARG A 234 10.30 28.92 -33.61
N ASN A 235 10.48 29.02 -32.29
CA ASN A 235 10.66 30.33 -31.63
C ASN A 235 11.04 30.19 -30.15
N HIS A 236 12.03 31.00 -29.78
CA HIS A 236 12.54 31.18 -28.42
C HIS A 236 11.50 31.76 -27.46
N GLY A 237 11.60 31.35 -26.19
CA GLY A 237 11.39 32.23 -25.04
C GLY A 237 9.95 32.52 -24.63
N ARG A 238 9.37 31.64 -23.80
CA ARG A 238 8.48 32.05 -22.70
C ARG A 238 8.34 30.92 -21.68
N LEU A 239 8.90 31.13 -20.49
CA LEU A 239 8.53 30.38 -19.30
C LEU A 239 7.03 30.61 -19.06
N VAL A 240 6.22 29.56 -19.23
CA VAL A 240 4.83 29.57 -18.77
C VAL A 240 4.87 29.38 -17.26
N SER A 241 4.68 30.49 -16.55
CA SER A 241 4.44 30.54 -15.11
C SER A 241 3.16 29.78 -14.79
N TYR A 242 3.27 28.67 -14.05
CA TYR A 242 2.10 28.04 -13.45
C TYR A 242 1.66 28.88 -12.25
N HIS A 243 0.50 29.53 -12.38
CA HIS A 243 -0.18 30.12 -11.23
C HIS A 243 -0.55 29.01 -10.24
N ARG A 244 0.05 29.09 -9.04
CA ARG A 244 -0.23 28.23 -7.90
C ARG A 244 -1.71 28.41 -7.47
N PRO A 245 -2.51 27.34 -7.26
CA PRO A 245 -3.86 27.47 -6.75
C PRO A 245 -3.86 28.05 -5.33
N ARG A 246 -4.74 29.01 -5.07
CA ARG A 246 -4.82 29.82 -3.83
C ARG A 246 -5.16 29.04 -2.55
N TRP A 247 -5.34 27.72 -2.62
CA TRP A 247 -5.60 26.85 -1.46
C TRP A 247 -4.32 26.26 -0.84
N LEU A 248 -3.15 26.53 -1.43
CA LEU A 248 -1.82 26.24 -0.85
C LEU A 248 -1.35 27.32 0.13
N GLU A 249 -2.15 28.35 0.39
CA GLU A 249 -1.89 29.38 1.39
C GLU A 249 -2.65 29.05 2.68
N SER A 250 -2.08 28.15 3.50
CA SER A 250 -2.45 28.10 4.92
C SER A 250 -1.80 29.30 5.61
N PRO A 251 -2.53 30.10 6.40
CA PRO A 251 -1.91 31.11 7.23
C PRO A 251 -1.21 30.45 8.42
N SER A 252 0.03 30.90 8.65
CA SER A 252 0.83 30.81 9.88
C SER A 252 1.72 29.57 10.08
N PRO A 253 3.05 29.77 10.24
CA PRO A 253 4.01 28.72 10.56
C PRO A 253 4.03 28.46 12.07
N VAL A 254 3.82 27.20 12.47
CA VAL A 254 4.26 26.73 13.79
C VAL A 254 5.79 26.61 13.72
N ARG A 255 6.49 27.44 14.50
CA ARG A 255 7.95 27.37 14.66
C ARG A 255 8.30 26.05 15.33
N PHE A 256 8.97 25.17 14.61
CA PHE A 256 9.70 24.06 15.22
C PHE A 256 10.89 24.62 16.01
N ALA A 257 10.93 24.34 17.31
CA ALA A 257 12.15 24.46 18.08
C ALA A 257 13.13 23.39 17.61
N ARG A 258 14.35 23.79 17.24
CA ARG A 258 15.46 22.85 17.06
C ARG A 258 15.76 22.21 18.42
N VAL A 259 15.79 20.88 18.45
CA VAL A 259 16.57 20.09 19.40
C VAL A 259 17.75 19.52 18.63
#